data_AF-A0A2P5K2H2-F1
#
_entry.id   AF-A0A2P5K2H2-F1
#
_cell.length_a   1.000
_cell.length_b   1.000
_cell.length_c   1.000
_cell.angle_alpha   90.00
_cell.angle_beta   90.00
_cell.angle_gamma   90.00
#
_symmetry.space_group_name_H-M   'P 1'
#
loop_
_entity.id
_entity.type
_entity.pdbx_description
1 polymer ?
#
loop_
_entity_poly.entity_id
_entity_poly.type
_entity_poly.pdbx_seq_one_letter_code
_entity_poly.pdbx_strand_id
1 'polypeptide(L)' 'MQLLDKFEKNPIKPGPGFDVRYIKGFVDVYRLRIGDYRVLYSVDNINKIVRITTVVHRSGAYK' A
#
# COMPACT_ATOMS: atom_id res chain seq x y z
N MET A 1 4.57 18.10 2.17
CA MET A 1 4.49 17.06 1.13
C MET A 1 5.49 15.95 1.47
N GLN A 2 5.20 15.04 2.42
CA GLN A 2 6.22 14.10 2.98
C GLN A 2 5.87 12.61 2.80
N LEU A 3 4.63 12.27 2.42
CA LEU A 3 4.15 10.88 2.37
C LEU A 3 4.60 10.17 1.09
N LEU A 4 4.36 10.80 -0.07
CA LEU A 4 4.67 10.25 -1.38
C LEU A 4 6.18 10.04 -1.58
N ASP A 5 7.01 11.02 -1.18
CA ASP A 5 8.47 10.94 -1.33
C ASP A 5 9.10 9.74 -0.61
N LYS A 6 8.59 9.41 0.59
CA LYS A 6 9.05 8.24 1.36
C LYS A 6 8.57 6.93 0.73
N PHE A 7 7.33 6.94 0.25
CA PHE A 7 6.71 5.78 -0.37
C PHE A 7 7.32 5.44 -1.74
N GLU A 8 7.65 6.44 -2.54
CA GLU A 8 8.36 6.29 -3.82
C GLU A 8 9.72 5.63 -3.63
N LYS A 9 10.49 6.05 -2.61
CA LYS A 9 11.81 5.47 -2.31
C LYS A 9 11.74 4.00 -1.91
N ASN A 10 10.73 3.62 -1.13
CA ASN A 10 10.54 2.24 -0.70
C ASN A 10 9.07 1.95 -0.38
N PRO A 11 8.28 1.43 -1.33
CA PRO A 11 6.86 1.18 -1.11
C PRO A 11 6.60 -0.03 -0.20
N ILE A 12 7.59 -0.88 0.07
CA ILE A 12 7.47 -2.07 0.94
C ILE A 12 7.74 -1.69 2.41
N LYS A 13 8.71 -0.80 2.64
CA LYS A 13 9.09 -0.30 3.97
C LYS A 13 9.42 1.20 3.91
N PRO A 14 8.40 2.08 3.82
CA PRO A 14 8.61 3.53 3.62
C PRO A 14 9.21 4.25 4.84
N GLY A 15 9.12 3.62 6.03
CA GLY A 15 9.70 4.13 7.27
C GLY A 15 8.70 4.18 8.43
N PRO A 16 9.10 4.78 9.56
CA PRO A 16 8.24 4.95 10.73
C PRO A 16 6.96 5.72 10.39
N GLY A 17 5.83 5.29 10.95
CA GLY A 17 4.52 5.90 10.73
C GLY A 17 3.71 5.33 9.55
N PHE A 18 4.29 4.45 8.74
CA PHE A 18 3.55 3.72 7.71
C PHE A 18 3.05 2.37 8.23
N ASP A 19 1.75 2.12 8.09
CA ASP A 19 1.14 0.80 8.35
C ASP A 19 1.01 0.07 7.01
N VAL A 20 2.14 -0.46 6.55
CA VAL A 20 2.25 -1.36 5.40
C VAL A 20 2.32 -2.80 5.89
N ARG A 21 1.50 -3.69 5.32
CA ARG A 21 1.56 -5.13 5.59
C ARG A 21 1.47 -5.95 4.32
N TYR A 22 2.31 -6.98 4.22
CA TYR A 22 2.19 -8.00 3.18
C TYR A 22 0.89 -8.81 3.34
N ILE A 23 0.20 -9.07 2.23
CA ILE A 23 -0.97 -9.93 2.21
C ILE A 23 -0.52 -11.35 1.85
N LYS A 24 -0.62 -12.26 2.81
CA LYS A 24 -0.29 -13.68 2.60
C LYS A 24 -1.19 -14.28 1.52
N GLY A 25 -0.62 -15.15 0.69
CA GLY A 25 -1.33 -15.83 -0.39
C GLY A 25 -1.39 -15.07 -1.72
N PHE A 26 -0.86 -13.83 -1.77
CA PHE A 26 -0.77 -13.04 -2.99
C PHE A 26 0.68 -12.61 -3.22
N VAL A 27 1.17 -12.75 -4.44
CA VAL A 27 2.55 -12.40 -4.81
C VAL A 27 2.72 -10.90 -4.84
N ASP A 28 3.68 -10.39 -4.07
CA ASP A 28 4.06 -8.97 -4.02
C ASP A 28 2.91 -7.98 -3.77
N VAL A 29 1.86 -8.43 -3.07
CA VAL A 29 0.71 -7.60 -2.69
C VAL A 29 0.84 -7.12 -1.25
N TYR A 30 0.59 -5.83 -1.06
CA TYR A 30 0.67 -5.14 0.20
C TYR A 30 -0.59 -4.33 0.47
N ARG A 31 -0.86 -4.09 1.76
CA ARG A 31 -1.90 -3.19 2.24
C ARG A 31 -1.25 -2.03 2.97
N LEU A 32 -1.49 -0.81 2.50
CA LEU A 32 -1.19 0.42 3.20
C LEU A 32 -2.45 0.93 3.90
N ARG A 33 -2.34 1.32 5.17
CA ARG A 33 -3.39 2.04 5.89
C ARG A 33 -3.05 3.53 5.96
N ILE A 34 -4.01 4.36 5.54
CA ILE A 34 -3.94 5.82 5.60
C ILE A 34 -5.20 6.30 6.32
N GLY A 35 -5.07 6.55 7.63
CA GLY A 35 -6.22 6.86 8.49
C GLY A 35 -7.28 5.75 8.43
N ASP A 36 -8.43 6.09 7.85
CA ASP A 36 -9.58 5.19 7.68
C ASP A 36 -9.65 4.51 6.32
N TYR A 37 -8.66 4.70 5.45
CA TYR A 37 -8.58 4.01 4.16
C TYR A 37 -7.59 2.85 4.19
N ARG A 38 -7.90 1.82 3.43
CA ARG A 38 -6.99 0.72 3.07
C ARG A 38 -6.73 0.78 1.58
N VAL A 39 -5.46 0.77 1.21
CA VAL A 39 -4.97 0.71 -0.16
C VAL A 39 -4.32 -0.64 -0.37
N LEU A 40 -4.85 -1.44 -1.29
CA LEU A 40 -4.17 -2.63 -1.79
C LEU A 40 -3.35 -2.25 -3.02
N TYR A 41 -2.11 -2.67 -3.05
CA TYR A 41 -1.20 -2.43 -4.15
C TYR A 41 -0.22 -3.57 -4.34
N SER A 42 0.27 -3.73 -5.57
CA SER A 42 1.39 -4.62 -5.88
C SER A 42 2.64 -3.81 -6.23
N VAL A 43 3.81 -4.39 -5.96
CA VAL A 43 5.11 -3.78 -6.28
C VAL A 43 5.85 -4.67 -7.29
N ASP A 44 6.08 -4.13 -8.48
CA ASP A 44 6.98 -4.72 -9.47
C ASP A 44 8.33 -4.02 -9.37
N ASN A 45 9.29 -4.68 -8.70
CA ASN A 45 10.63 -4.15 -8.48
C ASN A 45 11.51 -4.16 -9.73
N ILE A 46 11.17 -4.96 -10.74
CA ILE A 46 11.91 -5.07 -12.01
C ILE A 46 11.57 -3.84 -12.85
N ASN A 47 10.28 -3.60 -13.07
CA ASN A 47 9.79 -2.51 -13.91
C ASN A 47 9.64 -1.19 -13.14
N LYS A 48 9.88 -1.17 -11.82
CA LYS A 48 9.68 -0.02 -10.92
C LYS A 48 8.24 0.50 -10.94
N ILE A 49 7.27 -0.41 -10.98
CA ILE A 49 5.85 -0.09 -11.02
C ILE A 49 5.21 -0.40 -9.67
N VAL A 50 4.48 0.57 -9.12
CA VAL A 50 3.53 0.33 -8.03
C VAL A 50 2.13 0.40 -8.60
N ARG A 51 1.38 -0.70 -8.55
CA ARG A 51 0.01 -0.76 -9.07
C ARG A 51 -0.98 -0.76 -7.92
N ILE A 52 -1.81 0.28 -7.83
CA ILE A 52 -2.92 0.33 -6.88
C ILE A 52 -4.09 -0.46 -7.48
N THR A 53 -4.57 -1.48 -6.78
CA THR A 53 -5.69 -2.33 -7.23
C THR A 53 -6.99 -1.95 -6.56
N THR A 54 -6.95 -1.47 -5.32
CA THR A 54 -8.16 -1.14 -4.56
C THR A 54 -7.87 -0.05 -3.55
N VAL A 55 -8.77 0.93 -3.47
CA VAL A 55 -8.81 1.93 -2.41
C VAL A 55 -10.20 1.89 -1.78
N VAL A 56 -10.27 1.51 -0.50
CA VAL A 56 -11.55 1.35 0.21
C VAL A 56 -11.50 2.00 1.57
N HIS A 57 -12.63 2.61 1.96
CA HIS A 57 -12.83 3.10 3.31
C HIS A 57 -13.07 1.94 4.29
N ARG A 58 -12.62 2.06 5.54
CA ARG A 58 -12.69 0.98 6.55
C ARG A 58 -14.12 0.54 6.85
N SER A 59 -15.08 1.46 6.73
CA SER A 59 -16.49 1.18 6.97
C SER A 59 -17.20 0.61 5.75
N GLY A 60 -16.56 0.64 4.57
CA GLY A 60 -17.13 0.21 3.30
C GLY A 60 -16.94 -1.29 3.03
N ALA A 61 -16.98 -2.13 4.06
CA ALA A 61 -16.97 -3.58 3.88
C ALA A 61 -18.34 -4.15 3.44
N TYR A 62 -19.42 -3.35 3.43
CA TYR A 62 -20.73 -3.75 2.93
C TYR A 62 -21.49 -2.58 2.30
N LYS A 63 -21.79 -2.71 1.01
CA LYS A 63 -23.08 -2.40 0.37
C LYS A 63 -23.35 -3.50 -0.64
#